data_AF-A0A956B345-F1
#
_entry.id   AF-A0A956B345-F1
#
_cell.length_a   1.000
_cell.length_b   1.000
_cell.length_c   1.000
_cell.angle_alpha   90.00
_cell.angle_beta   90.00
_cell.angle_gamma   90.00
#
_symmetry.space_group_name_H-M   'P 1'
#
loop_
_entity.id
_entity.type
_entity.pdbx_description
1 polymer ?
#
loop_
_entity_poly.entity_id
_entity_poly.type
_entity_poly.pdbx_seq_one_letter_code
_entity_poly.pdbx_strand_id
1 'polypeptide(L)'
;MSGAEYMPRADGALLEALRFIESGQAEAAVGQLELALALAPERVDLVASICRHAADLGAFELAVTAAQRAVDLDGDDPDSRFLLARTMVRGVLARGAKERATEELGVAEGHVRAGLELAPDRARGWSVLAVILERLGREAEALDAWGQAQSLAPTDPEMAAGLAVAYAHQARWEEAVPLFAAVADARPDSSDAYVNLGIALHGLRRWEEAIAAFTRAIELAPRSARLEIRLGNAHLALGQRDVALDHFRKALAHEPDSLESLLVLGRTLHEAEQLQAARGVVQRAIRLYPEHPEVEALAQTLDLVPVGAAPHDAFTPRGPAALEADTARFPVPDLLDFLANHRVDGLLEVEGEGEVNKGAFALRDGLLVAARVPGVAPLWSWLVEGRAEALDAEIRALPCLNLAAALRARGGLEPTALEEAVGRQGVAALLAMMAWPPVRARYYPEAGGQRRGEDDGAIELRLVLLEALRQWDESRGTPVQDSLL
;
A
#
# COMPACT_ATOMS: atom_id res chain seq x y z
N MET A 1 -12.60 -47.71 23.42
CA MET A 1 -12.77 -46.82 24.58
C MET A 1 -14.18 -46.27 24.53
N SER A 2 -14.88 -46.22 25.66
CA SER A 2 -16.31 -45.86 25.70
C SER A 2 -16.52 -44.35 25.53
N GLY A 3 -17.69 -43.90 25.07
CA GLY A 3 -18.02 -42.48 24.89
C GLY A 3 -17.84 -41.61 26.14
N ALA A 4 -17.79 -42.20 27.34
CA ALA A 4 -17.58 -41.48 28.60
C ALA A 4 -16.16 -40.89 28.78
N GLU A 5 -15.13 -41.43 28.10
CA GLU A 5 -13.74 -40.94 28.22
C GLU A 5 -13.38 -39.85 27.20
N TYR A 6 -14.11 -39.77 26.08
CA TYR A 6 -13.86 -38.79 25.01
C TYR A 6 -14.43 -37.40 25.33
N MET A 7 -15.56 -37.34 26.04
CA MET A 7 -16.27 -36.08 26.29
C MET A 7 -15.44 -35.05 27.08
N PRO A 8 -14.78 -35.39 28.20
CA PRO A 8 -13.94 -34.43 28.93
C PRO A 8 -12.69 -34.00 28.14
N ARG A 9 -12.23 -34.82 27.19
CA ARG A 9 -11.06 -34.52 26.36
C ARG A 9 -11.40 -33.56 25.23
N ALA A 10 -12.58 -33.69 24.63
CA ALA A 10 -13.06 -32.77 23.60
C ALA A 10 -13.29 -31.35 24.19
N ASP A 11 -13.90 -31.27 25.37
CA ASP A 11 -14.06 -29.99 26.08
C ASP A 11 -12.70 -29.39 26.49
N GLY A 12 -11.76 -30.24 26.92
CA GLY A 12 -10.38 -29.83 27.22
C GLY A 12 -9.66 -29.24 26.01
N ALA A 13 -9.77 -29.87 24.84
CA ALA A 13 -9.20 -29.37 23.60
C ALA A 13 -9.85 -28.05 23.16
N LEU A 14 -11.17 -27.91 23.26
CA LEU A 14 -11.85 -26.63 22.98
C LEU A 14 -11.37 -25.52 23.93
N LEU A 15 -11.26 -25.79 25.23
CA LEU A 15 -10.76 -24.81 26.21
C LEU A 15 -9.32 -24.41 25.92
N GLU A 16 -8.47 -25.36 25.53
CA GLU A 16 -7.09 -25.07 25.15
C GLU A 16 -7.02 -24.24 23.86
N ALA A 17 -7.86 -24.53 22.87
CA ALA A 17 -8.01 -23.70 21.68
C ALA A 17 -8.38 -22.25 22.03
N LEU A 18 -9.36 -22.05 22.93
CA LEU A 18 -9.78 -20.73 23.38
C LEU A 18 -8.64 -19.97 24.06
N ARG A 19 -7.83 -20.64 24.88
CA ARG A 19 -6.63 -20.03 25.48
C ARG A 19 -5.59 -19.62 24.43
N PHE A 20 -5.41 -20.44 23.40
CA PHE A 20 -4.51 -20.09 22.32
C PHE A 20 -5.01 -18.88 21.52
N ILE A 21 -6.32 -18.79 21.28
CA ILE A 21 -6.96 -17.61 20.66
C ILE A 21 -6.66 -16.35 21.48
N GLU A 22 -6.86 -16.39 22.80
CA GLU A 22 -6.57 -15.27 23.69
C GLU A 22 -5.08 -14.87 23.68
N SER A 23 -4.18 -15.84 23.53
CA SER A 23 -2.73 -15.59 23.42
C SER A 23 -2.24 -15.22 22.01
N GLY A 24 -3.12 -15.14 21.01
CA GLY A 24 -2.77 -14.85 19.62
C GLY A 24 -2.07 -16.00 18.87
N GLN A 25 -2.13 -17.23 19.38
CA GLN A 25 -1.50 -18.41 18.80
C GLN A 25 -2.47 -19.13 17.85
N ALA A 26 -2.77 -18.51 16.72
CA ALA A 26 -3.82 -18.96 15.79
C ALA A 26 -3.62 -20.41 15.29
N GLU A 27 -2.42 -20.80 14.89
CA GLU A 27 -2.14 -22.14 14.35
C GLU A 27 -2.34 -23.24 15.42
N ALA A 28 -1.87 -22.99 16.65
CA ALA A 28 -2.07 -23.90 17.77
C ALA A 28 -3.56 -24.01 18.16
N ALA A 29 -4.29 -22.89 18.10
CA ALA A 29 -5.73 -22.89 18.31
C ALA A 29 -6.45 -23.76 17.27
N VAL A 30 -6.11 -23.62 15.98
CA VAL A 30 -6.71 -24.43 14.90
C VAL A 30 -6.46 -25.91 15.15
N GLY A 31 -5.23 -26.32 15.47
CA GLY A 31 -4.93 -27.73 15.75
C GLY A 31 -5.73 -28.31 16.92
N GLN A 32 -5.99 -27.51 17.96
CA GLN A 32 -6.84 -27.93 19.08
C GLN A 32 -8.33 -28.00 18.71
N LEU A 33 -8.81 -27.12 17.84
CA LEU A 33 -10.17 -27.19 17.30
C LEU A 33 -10.37 -28.43 16.42
N GLU A 34 -9.39 -28.79 15.59
CA GLU A 34 -9.41 -30.03 14.80
C GLU A 34 -9.46 -31.26 15.71
N LEU A 35 -8.64 -31.27 16.76
CA LEU A 35 -8.65 -32.34 17.75
C LEU A 35 -10.01 -32.45 18.46
N ALA A 36 -10.58 -31.33 18.91
CA ALA A 36 -11.89 -31.30 19.55
C ALA A 36 -12.98 -31.87 18.63
N LEU A 37 -12.97 -31.48 17.35
CA LEU A 37 -13.91 -31.99 16.34
C LEU A 37 -13.74 -33.49 16.13
N ALA A 38 -12.50 -33.99 16.06
CA ALA A 38 -12.22 -35.42 15.88
C ALA A 38 -12.61 -36.27 17.09
N LEU A 39 -12.53 -35.71 18.31
CA LEU A 39 -12.85 -36.43 19.55
C LEU A 39 -14.34 -36.58 19.82
N ALA A 40 -15.16 -35.60 19.42
CA ALA A 40 -16.61 -35.62 19.62
C ALA A 40 -17.37 -34.99 18.43
N PRO A 41 -17.27 -35.58 17.22
CA PRO A 41 -17.89 -35.04 16.01
C PRO A 41 -19.42 -35.09 16.01
N GLU A 42 -20.04 -35.77 16.96
CA GLU A 42 -21.50 -35.88 17.13
C GLU A 42 -22.13 -34.83 18.04
N ARG A 43 -21.32 -34.00 18.70
CA ARG A 43 -21.81 -32.96 19.61
C ARG A 43 -22.14 -31.67 18.88
N VAL A 44 -23.43 -31.43 18.66
CA VAL A 44 -23.95 -30.25 17.94
C VAL A 44 -23.45 -28.92 18.53
N ASP A 45 -23.46 -28.80 19.86
CA ASP A 45 -23.02 -27.60 20.58
C ASP A 45 -21.53 -27.31 20.38
N LEU A 46 -20.70 -28.35 20.48
CA LEU A 46 -19.26 -28.30 20.27
C LEU A 46 -18.94 -27.94 18.81
N VAL A 47 -19.57 -28.64 17.86
CA VAL A 47 -19.38 -28.44 16.42
C VAL A 47 -19.73 -27.01 16.01
N ALA A 48 -20.84 -26.45 16.51
CA ALA A 48 -21.22 -25.07 16.25
C ALA A 48 -20.21 -24.07 16.85
N SER A 49 -19.62 -24.37 18.02
CA SER A 49 -18.58 -23.53 18.62
C SER A 49 -17.28 -23.57 17.82
N ILE A 50 -16.86 -24.76 17.40
CA ILE A 50 -15.67 -24.96 16.57
C ILE A 50 -15.81 -24.19 15.26
N CYS A 51 -16.97 -24.29 14.60
CA CYS A 51 -17.25 -23.54 13.37
C CYS A 51 -17.04 -22.02 13.55
N ARG A 52 -17.60 -21.43 14.62
CA ARG A 52 -17.45 -19.99 14.89
C ARG A 52 -16.00 -19.60 15.12
N HIS A 53 -15.30 -20.28 16.02
CA HIS A 53 -13.92 -19.94 16.36
C HIS A 53 -12.97 -20.17 15.18
N ALA A 54 -13.14 -21.26 14.43
CA ALA A 54 -12.36 -21.51 13.23
C ALA A 54 -12.58 -20.42 12.17
N ALA A 55 -13.83 -19.98 11.95
CA ALA A 55 -14.13 -18.90 11.02
C ALA A 55 -13.52 -17.55 11.46
N ASP A 56 -13.47 -17.27 12.76
CA ASP A 56 -12.88 -16.04 13.30
C ASP A 56 -11.35 -16.05 13.22
N LEU A 57 -10.74 -17.24 13.26
CA LEU A 57 -9.31 -17.45 12.98
C LEU A 57 -8.98 -17.45 11.47
N GLY A 58 -9.98 -17.39 10.59
CA GLY A 58 -9.81 -17.51 9.14
C GLY A 58 -9.56 -18.94 8.64
N ALA A 59 -9.69 -19.95 9.51
CA ALA A 59 -9.57 -21.36 9.16
C ALA A 59 -10.87 -21.89 8.53
N PHE A 60 -11.22 -21.35 7.35
CA PHE A 60 -12.52 -21.58 6.72
C PHE A 60 -12.76 -23.03 6.29
N GLU A 61 -11.72 -23.79 5.92
CA GLU A 61 -11.87 -25.22 5.58
C GLU A 61 -12.35 -26.02 6.80
N LEU A 62 -11.77 -25.78 7.98
CA LEU A 62 -12.21 -26.39 9.24
C LEU A 62 -13.61 -25.89 9.61
N ALA A 63 -13.87 -24.60 9.45
CA ALA A 63 -15.17 -24.02 9.79
C ALA A 63 -16.30 -24.58 8.93
N VAL A 64 -16.08 -24.75 7.62
CA VAL A 64 -17.02 -25.40 6.69
C VAL A 64 -17.18 -26.88 7.05
N THR A 65 -16.09 -27.58 7.35
CA THR A 65 -16.15 -28.99 7.80
C THR A 65 -17.02 -29.16 9.05
N ALA A 66 -16.81 -28.31 10.05
CA ALA A 66 -17.63 -28.31 11.26
C ALA A 66 -19.09 -27.95 10.95
N ALA A 67 -19.35 -26.92 10.16
CA ALA A 67 -20.72 -26.55 9.80
C ALA A 67 -21.45 -27.64 9.00
N GLN A 68 -20.76 -28.32 8.08
CA GLN A 68 -21.31 -29.46 7.35
C GLN A 68 -21.65 -30.60 8.31
N ARG A 69 -20.78 -30.85 9.29
CA ARG A 69 -21.05 -31.86 10.31
C ARG A 69 -22.31 -31.55 11.12
N ALA A 70 -22.59 -30.28 11.41
CA ALA A 70 -23.83 -29.89 12.08
C ALA A 70 -25.07 -30.25 11.24
N VAL A 71 -25.03 -30.00 9.93
CA VAL A 71 -26.10 -30.39 8.98
C VAL A 71 -26.25 -31.91 8.88
N ASP A 72 -25.14 -32.66 8.91
CA ASP A 72 -25.19 -34.13 8.85
C ASP A 72 -25.82 -34.75 10.13
N LEU A 73 -25.70 -34.08 11.28
CA LEU A 73 -26.27 -34.54 12.55
C LEU A 73 -27.76 -34.24 12.66
N ASP A 74 -28.17 -33.05 12.22
CA ASP A 74 -29.57 -32.65 12.15
C ASP A 74 -29.86 -31.98 10.82
N GLY A 75 -30.25 -32.82 9.87
CA GLY A 75 -30.68 -32.41 8.55
C GLY A 75 -32.04 -31.73 8.54
N ASP A 76 -32.74 -31.52 9.66
CA ASP A 76 -33.98 -30.73 9.70
C ASP A 76 -33.79 -29.41 10.48
N ASP A 77 -32.59 -29.15 10.99
CA ASP A 77 -32.24 -27.87 11.60
C ASP A 77 -31.94 -26.81 10.51
N PRO A 78 -32.76 -25.74 10.39
CA PRO A 78 -32.49 -24.66 9.46
C PRO A 78 -31.26 -23.83 9.87
N ASP A 79 -30.97 -23.70 11.18
CA ASP A 79 -29.89 -22.84 11.66
C ASP A 79 -28.50 -23.41 11.30
N SER A 80 -28.34 -24.73 11.34
CA SER A 80 -27.14 -25.44 10.84
C SER A 80 -26.89 -25.19 9.35
N ARG A 81 -27.95 -25.20 8.52
CA ARG A 81 -27.83 -24.89 7.09
C ARG A 81 -27.44 -23.44 6.83
N PHE A 82 -28.05 -22.49 7.54
CA PHE A 82 -27.69 -21.08 7.44
C PHE A 82 -26.25 -20.83 7.90
N LEU A 83 -25.82 -21.53 8.96
CA LEU A 83 -24.44 -21.46 9.45
C LEU A 83 -23.45 -21.96 8.40
N LEU A 84 -23.69 -23.12 7.78
CA LEU A 84 -22.86 -23.66 6.72
C LEU A 84 -22.75 -22.71 5.53
N ALA A 85 -23.88 -22.30 4.97
CA ALA A 85 -23.90 -21.42 3.81
C ALA A 85 -23.17 -20.10 4.08
N ARG A 86 -23.42 -19.47 5.24
CA ARG A 86 -22.72 -18.25 5.63
C ARG A 86 -21.20 -18.46 5.79
N THR A 87 -20.79 -19.62 6.30
CA THR A 87 -19.37 -19.95 6.47
C THR A 87 -18.68 -20.17 5.12
N MET A 88 -19.36 -20.84 4.19
CA MET A 88 -18.90 -20.98 2.81
C MET A 88 -18.72 -19.61 2.13
N VAL A 89 -19.72 -18.71 2.26
CA VAL A 89 -19.63 -17.34 1.74
C VAL A 89 -18.41 -16.61 2.31
N ARG A 90 -18.20 -16.64 3.64
CA ARG A 90 -17.03 -16.03 4.26
C ARG A 90 -15.71 -16.60 3.72
N GLY A 91 -15.63 -17.92 3.52
CA GLY A 91 -14.46 -18.59 2.95
C GLY A 91 -14.17 -18.18 1.51
N VAL A 92 -15.21 -18.05 0.67
CA VAL A 92 -15.09 -17.54 -0.70
C VAL A 92 -14.56 -16.10 -0.70
N LEU A 93 -15.11 -15.24 0.16
CA LEU A 93 -14.67 -13.84 0.28
C LEU A 93 -13.22 -13.72 0.76
N ALA A 94 -12.80 -14.57 1.70
CA ALA A 94 -11.44 -14.55 2.22
C ALA A 94 -10.39 -14.98 1.20
N ARG A 95 -10.71 -15.95 0.32
CA ARG A 95 -9.76 -16.45 -0.70
C ARG A 95 -9.64 -15.53 -1.92
N GLY A 96 -10.65 -14.70 -2.21
CA GLY A 96 -10.66 -13.79 -3.36
C GLY A 96 -10.61 -14.46 -4.74
N ALA A 97 -10.69 -15.79 -4.81
CA ALA A 97 -10.55 -16.57 -6.03
C ALA A 97 -11.87 -16.63 -6.81
N LYS A 98 -11.85 -16.29 -8.10
CA LYS A 98 -13.06 -16.25 -8.94
C LYS A 98 -13.48 -17.60 -9.52
N GLU A 99 -12.54 -18.52 -9.73
CA GLU A 99 -12.77 -19.73 -10.56
C GLU A 99 -13.69 -20.78 -9.90
N ARG A 100 -13.65 -20.93 -8.57
CA ARG A 100 -14.52 -21.86 -7.82
C ARG A 100 -15.64 -21.18 -7.03
N ALA A 101 -15.60 -19.85 -6.94
CA ALA A 101 -16.56 -19.08 -6.16
C ALA A 101 -18.01 -19.35 -6.58
N THR A 102 -18.29 -19.39 -7.89
CA THR A 102 -19.65 -19.58 -8.40
C THR A 102 -20.25 -20.93 -8.02
N GLU A 103 -19.47 -22.02 -8.11
CA GLU A 103 -19.92 -23.37 -7.77
C GLU A 103 -20.18 -23.48 -6.26
N GLU A 104 -19.23 -23.02 -5.44
CA GLU A 104 -19.38 -23.03 -3.98
C GLU A 104 -20.53 -22.17 -3.49
N LEU A 105 -20.74 -20.99 -4.10
CA LEU A 105 -21.90 -20.13 -3.82
C LEU A 105 -23.22 -20.80 -4.25
N GLY A 106 -23.22 -21.58 -5.33
CA GLY A 106 -24.38 -22.38 -5.74
C GLY A 106 -24.73 -23.47 -4.73
N VAL A 107 -23.72 -24.14 -4.16
CA VAL A 107 -23.93 -25.11 -3.06
C VAL A 107 -24.46 -24.40 -1.81
N ALA A 108 -23.87 -23.26 -1.45
CA ALA A 108 -24.33 -22.45 -0.32
C ALA A 108 -25.79 -21.97 -0.51
N GLU A 109 -26.17 -21.56 -1.72
CA GLU A 109 -27.55 -21.20 -2.07
C GLU A 109 -28.50 -22.37 -1.83
N GLY A 110 -28.13 -23.57 -2.27
CA GLY A 110 -28.92 -24.79 -2.05
C GLY A 110 -29.18 -25.06 -0.57
N HIS A 111 -28.17 -24.95 0.28
CA HIS A 111 -28.33 -25.11 1.74
C HIS A 111 -29.26 -24.05 2.34
N VAL A 112 -29.08 -22.78 1.98
CA VAL A 112 -29.93 -21.71 2.52
C VAL A 112 -31.38 -21.84 2.06
N ARG A 113 -31.63 -22.20 0.79
CA ARG A 113 -33.00 -22.43 0.30
C ARG A 113 -33.65 -23.60 1.03
N ALA A 114 -32.96 -24.72 1.21
CA ALA A 114 -33.47 -25.84 2.00
C ALA A 114 -33.77 -25.45 3.46
N GLY A 115 -32.93 -24.60 4.07
CA GLY A 115 -33.20 -24.05 5.41
C GLY A 115 -34.43 -23.14 5.45
N LEU A 116 -34.64 -22.32 4.40
CA LEU A 116 -35.81 -21.45 4.27
C LEU A 116 -37.10 -22.21 3.95
N GLU A 117 -37.04 -23.37 3.30
CA GLU A 117 -38.19 -24.26 3.13
C GLU A 117 -38.69 -24.79 4.49
N LEU A 118 -37.77 -25.06 5.42
CA LEU A 118 -38.08 -25.52 6.77
C LEU A 118 -38.55 -24.38 7.68
N ALA A 119 -37.94 -23.19 7.54
CA ALA A 119 -38.22 -22.03 8.38
C ALA A 119 -38.21 -20.72 7.56
N PRO A 120 -39.31 -20.43 6.82
CA PRO A 120 -39.40 -19.26 5.94
C PRO A 120 -39.50 -17.92 6.68
N ASP A 121 -39.77 -17.95 7.98
CA ASP A 121 -39.87 -16.78 8.86
C ASP A 121 -38.52 -16.33 9.46
N ARG A 122 -37.42 -17.01 9.11
CA ARG A 122 -36.08 -16.67 9.59
C ARG A 122 -35.43 -15.58 8.75
N ALA A 123 -35.50 -14.33 9.25
CA ALA A 123 -34.87 -13.16 8.60
C ALA A 123 -33.40 -13.38 8.23
N ARG A 124 -32.62 -14.03 9.10
CA ARG A 124 -31.21 -14.33 8.88
C ARG A 124 -30.96 -15.31 7.73
N GLY A 125 -31.89 -16.23 7.45
CA GLY A 125 -31.79 -17.10 6.29
C GLY A 125 -31.90 -16.31 4.99
N TRP A 126 -32.86 -15.37 4.94
CA TRP A 126 -33.07 -14.47 3.81
C TRP A 126 -31.89 -13.52 3.59
N SER A 127 -31.26 -12.98 4.65
CA SER A 127 -30.08 -12.13 4.51
C SER A 127 -28.87 -12.90 3.96
N VAL A 128 -28.65 -14.15 4.40
CA VAL A 128 -27.59 -14.99 3.82
C VAL A 128 -27.88 -15.30 2.35
N LEU A 129 -29.15 -15.60 2.00
CA LEU A 129 -29.55 -15.78 0.60
C LEU A 129 -29.23 -14.55 -0.24
N ALA A 130 -29.58 -13.37 0.27
CA ALA A 130 -29.35 -12.11 -0.42
C ALA A 130 -27.86 -11.88 -0.72
N VAL A 131 -26.99 -12.07 0.27
CA VAL A 131 -25.53 -11.96 0.08
C VAL A 131 -25.02 -12.96 -0.97
N ILE A 132 -25.52 -14.20 -0.97
CA ILE A 132 -25.13 -15.20 -1.98
C ILE A 132 -25.54 -14.74 -3.37
N LEU A 133 -26.77 -14.26 -3.54
CA LEU A 133 -27.32 -13.79 -4.80
C LEU A 133 -26.57 -12.57 -5.35
N GLU A 134 -26.18 -11.62 -4.48
CA GLU A 134 -25.32 -10.48 -4.87
C GLU A 134 -23.99 -10.96 -5.45
N ARG A 135 -23.36 -11.96 -4.82
CA ARG A 135 -22.09 -12.53 -5.28
C ARG A 135 -22.22 -13.31 -6.58
N LEU A 136 -23.41 -13.86 -6.84
CA LEU A 136 -23.75 -14.48 -8.11
C LEU A 136 -24.20 -13.47 -9.19
N GLY A 137 -24.27 -12.18 -8.87
CA GLY A 137 -24.73 -11.13 -9.79
C GLY A 137 -26.24 -11.13 -10.06
N ARG A 138 -27.04 -11.81 -9.22
CA ARG A 138 -28.50 -11.91 -9.33
C ARG A 138 -29.16 -10.79 -8.53
N GLU A 139 -28.93 -9.55 -8.96
CA GLU A 139 -29.25 -8.33 -8.19
C GLU A 139 -30.74 -8.17 -7.84
N ALA A 140 -31.65 -8.51 -8.76
CA ALA A 140 -33.08 -8.39 -8.51
C ALA A 140 -33.55 -9.35 -7.39
N GLU A 141 -33.11 -10.61 -7.46
CA GLU A 141 -33.46 -11.62 -6.45
C GLU A 141 -32.78 -11.33 -5.11
N ALA A 142 -31.57 -10.79 -5.13
CA ALA A 142 -30.88 -10.34 -3.93
C ALA A 142 -31.67 -9.24 -3.21
N LEU A 143 -32.17 -8.25 -3.97
CA LEU A 143 -32.99 -7.17 -3.42
C LEU A 143 -34.30 -7.69 -2.82
N ASP A 144 -34.96 -8.63 -3.49
CA ASP A 144 -36.17 -9.29 -2.96
C ASP A 144 -35.87 -10.03 -1.65
N ALA A 145 -34.76 -10.78 -1.60
CA ALA A 145 -34.34 -11.49 -0.40
C ALA A 145 -34.01 -10.54 0.77
N TRP A 146 -33.32 -9.43 0.50
CA TRP A 146 -33.11 -8.38 1.50
C TRP A 146 -34.43 -7.75 1.97
N GLY A 147 -35.37 -7.54 1.06
CA GLY A 147 -36.71 -7.06 1.37
C GLY A 147 -37.48 -8.01 2.30
N GLN A 148 -37.38 -9.33 2.08
CA GLN A 148 -37.95 -10.33 2.99
C GLN A 148 -37.24 -10.33 4.35
N ALA A 149 -35.91 -10.25 4.37
CA ALA A 149 -35.15 -10.19 5.61
C ALA A 149 -35.56 -8.97 6.46
N GLN A 150 -35.71 -7.79 5.82
CA GLN A 150 -36.14 -6.56 6.47
C GLN A 150 -37.60 -6.60 6.93
N SER A 151 -38.51 -7.25 6.19
CA SER A 151 -39.91 -7.35 6.58
C SER A 151 -40.11 -8.25 7.81
N LEU A 152 -39.29 -9.29 7.95
CA LEU A 152 -39.31 -10.23 9.06
C LEU A 152 -38.64 -9.67 10.33
N ALA A 153 -37.64 -8.80 10.19
CA ALA A 153 -36.94 -8.17 11.31
C ALA A 153 -36.76 -6.66 11.11
N PRO A 154 -37.85 -5.87 11.14
CA PRO A 154 -37.82 -4.45 10.77
C PRO A 154 -37.02 -3.55 11.72
N THR A 155 -36.78 -4.00 12.96
CA THR A 155 -36.01 -3.28 13.97
C THR A 155 -34.54 -3.71 14.02
N ASP A 156 -34.13 -4.69 13.22
CA ASP A 156 -32.74 -5.16 13.19
C ASP A 156 -31.91 -4.27 12.26
N PRO A 157 -30.92 -3.52 12.79
CA PRO A 157 -30.07 -2.66 11.96
C PRO A 157 -29.23 -3.43 10.95
N GLU A 158 -28.99 -4.74 11.13
CA GLU A 158 -28.27 -5.52 10.12
C GLU A 158 -29.09 -5.75 8.86
N MET A 159 -30.39 -6.01 9.00
CA MET A 159 -31.29 -6.18 7.86
C MET A 159 -31.44 -4.85 7.10
N ALA A 160 -31.59 -3.75 7.85
CA ALA A 160 -31.71 -2.42 7.28
C ALA A 160 -30.43 -2.03 6.53
N ALA A 161 -29.26 -2.30 7.12
CA ALA A 161 -27.97 -2.04 6.48
C ALA A 161 -27.78 -2.85 5.19
N GLY A 162 -28.11 -4.14 5.20
CA GLY A 162 -28.01 -4.99 4.01
C GLY A 162 -28.91 -4.51 2.87
N LEU A 163 -30.18 -4.24 3.16
CA LEU A 163 -31.12 -3.70 2.16
C LEU A 163 -30.70 -2.31 1.66
N ALA A 164 -30.20 -1.44 2.54
CA ALA A 164 -29.71 -0.12 2.16
C ALA A 164 -28.50 -0.20 1.21
N VAL A 165 -27.57 -1.12 1.49
CA VAL A 165 -26.41 -1.39 0.61
C VAL A 165 -26.88 -1.92 -0.75
N ALA A 166 -27.85 -2.82 -0.78
CA ALA A 166 -28.43 -3.32 -2.03
C ALA A 166 -29.07 -2.21 -2.87
N TYR A 167 -29.82 -1.28 -2.25
CA TYR A 167 -30.34 -0.09 -2.94
C TYR A 167 -29.22 0.83 -3.42
N ALA A 168 -28.19 1.07 -2.60
CA ALA A 168 -27.04 1.92 -2.94
C ALA A 168 -26.26 1.38 -4.15
N HIS A 169 -26.08 0.06 -4.26
CA HIS A 169 -25.45 -0.57 -5.43
C HIS A 169 -26.21 -0.31 -6.74
N GLN A 170 -27.54 -0.13 -6.67
CA GLN A 170 -28.39 0.22 -7.80
C GLN A 170 -28.57 1.75 -7.98
N ALA A 171 -27.81 2.57 -7.23
CA ALA A 171 -27.95 4.02 -7.16
C ALA A 171 -29.37 4.50 -6.80
N ARG A 172 -30.14 3.66 -6.10
CA ARG A 172 -31.48 3.96 -5.56
C ARG A 172 -31.37 4.63 -4.21
N TRP A 173 -30.84 5.86 -4.24
CA TRP A 173 -30.40 6.57 -3.04
C TRP A 173 -31.59 7.02 -2.18
N GLU A 174 -32.72 7.34 -2.79
CA GLU A 174 -33.96 7.75 -2.13
C GLU A 174 -34.47 6.66 -1.16
N GLU A 175 -34.35 5.38 -1.55
CA GLU A 175 -34.69 4.23 -0.72
C GLU A 175 -33.59 3.89 0.30
N ALA A 176 -32.31 4.09 -0.05
CA ALA A 176 -31.19 3.74 0.83
C ALA A 176 -31.04 4.67 2.04
N VAL A 177 -31.25 5.99 1.86
CA VAL A 177 -31.06 6.99 2.93
C VAL A 177 -31.87 6.72 4.21
N PRO A 178 -33.20 6.48 4.17
CA PRO A 178 -33.97 6.26 5.41
C PRO A 178 -33.51 5.00 6.15
N LEU A 179 -33.05 3.97 5.44
CA LEU A 179 -32.52 2.76 6.05
C LEU A 179 -31.15 3.01 6.69
N PHE A 180 -30.23 3.69 6.00
CA PHE A 180 -28.95 4.06 6.61
C PHE A 180 -29.09 5.02 7.79
N ALA A 181 -30.07 5.93 7.75
CA ALA A 181 -30.38 6.80 8.89
C ALA A 181 -30.85 5.97 10.09
N ALA A 182 -31.75 5.01 9.89
CA ALA A 182 -32.17 4.09 10.95
C ALA A 182 -31.01 3.26 11.53
N VAL A 183 -30.06 2.84 10.68
CA VAL A 183 -28.83 2.15 11.14
C VAL A 183 -27.95 3.06 11.98
N ALA A 184 -27.76 4.32 11.58
CA ALA A 184 -27.00 5.30 12.34
C ALA A 184 -27.66 5.63 13.69
N ASP A 185 -28.99 5.75 13.73
CA ASP A 185 -29.74 5.96 14.97
C ASP A 185 -29.64 4.75 15.92
N ALA A 186 -29.67 3.53 15.39
CA ALA A 186 -29.51 2.31 16.17
C ALA A 186 -28.06 2.09 16.65
N ARG A 187 -27.07 2.67 15.96
CA ARG A 187 -25.64 2.51 16.23
C ARG A 187 -24.93 3.88 16.25
N PRO A 188 -25.22 4.75 17.25
CA PRO A 188 -24.72 6.13 17.28
C PRO A 188 -23.20 6.27 17.49
N ASP A 189 -22.54 5.16 17.86
CA ASP A 189 -21.09 5.07 18.04
C ASP A 189 -20.38 4.37 16.87
N SER A 190 -21.12 4.02 15.80
CA SER A 190 -20.56 3.38 14.61
C SER A 190 -20.19 4.41 13.54
N SER A 191 -18.89 4.62 13.34
CA SER A 191 -18.39 5.45 12.24
C SER A 191 -18.94 4.96 10.89
N ASP A 192 -18.92 3.65 10.64
CA ASP A 192 -19.36 3.06 9.36
C ASP A 192 -20.82 3.33 9.04
N ALA A 193 -21.70 3.39 10.06
CA ALA A 193 -23.11 3.74 9.86
C ALA A 193 -23.27 5.15 9.28
N TYR A 194 -22.55 6.13 9.86
CA TYR A 194 -22.54 7.50 9.37
C TYR A 194 -21.84 7.67 8.02
N VAL A 195 -20.80 6.87 7.74
CA VAL A 195 -20.16 6.84 6.41
C VAL A 195 -21.15 6.43 5.33
N ASN A 196 -21.88 5.33 5.54
CA ASN A 196 -22.83 4.83 4.56
C ASN A 196 -23.99 5.81 4.36
N LEU A 197 -24.49 6.43 5.43
CA LEU A 197 -25.47 7.50 5.34
C LEU A 197 -24.95 8.69 4.54
N GLY A 198 -23.73 9.16 4.82
CA GLY A 198 -23.11 10.26 4.10
C GLY A 198 -22.90 9.96 2.61
N ILE A 199 -22.52 8.73 2.26
CA ILE A 199 -22.38 8.28 0.86
C ILE A 199 -23.74 8.35 0.14
N ALA A 200 -24.80 7.84 0.77
CA ALA A 200 -26.13 7.85 0.16
C ALA A 200 -26.69 9.28 0.01
N LEU A 201 -26.48 10.14 1.00
CA LEU A 201 -26.85 11.57 0.94
C LEU A 201 -26.06 12.31 -0.15
N HIS A 202 -24.78 12.00 -0.29
CA HIS A 202 -23.95 12.49 -1.40
C HIS A 202 -24.51 11.99 -2.75
N GLY A 203 -24.93 10.73 -2.86
CA GLY A 203 -25.63 10.22 -4.06
C GLY A 203 -26.87 11.04 -4.45
N LEU A 204 -27.66 11.47 -3.46
CA LEU A 204 -28.83 12.36 -3.63
C LEU A 204 -28.51 13.83 -3.85
N ARG A 205 -27.23 14.22 -3.84
CA ARG A 205 -26.80 15.62 -3.87
C ARG A 205 -27.30 16.47 -2.69
N ARG A 206 -27.60 15.81 -1.55
CA ARG A 206 -27.93 16.46 -0.27
C ARG A 206 -26.64 16.72 0.49
N TRP A 207 -25.80 17.60 -0.07
CA TRP A 207 -24.40 17.76 0.32
C TRP A 207 -24.22 18.23 1.76
N GLU A 208 -25.05 19.17 2.24
CA GLU A 208 -25.00 19.66 3.62
C GLU A 208 -25.29 18.55 4.64
N GLU A 209 -26.23 17.67 4.32
CA GLU A 209 -26.54 16.52 5.19
C GLU A 209 -25.45 15.45 5.12
N ALA A 210 -24.86 15.25 3.93
CA ALA A 210 -23.70 14.37 3.77
C ALA A 210 -22.50 14.86 4.59
N ILE A 211 -22.25 16.18 4.60
CA ILE A 211 -21.23 16.83 5.43
C ILE A 211 -21.49 16.51 6.90
N ALA A 212 -22.71 16.72 7.40
CA ALA A 212 -23.05 16.43 8.80
C ALA A 212 -22.79 14.96 9.16
N ALA A 213 -23.18 14.02 8.29
CA ALA A 213 -22.92 12.59 8.49
C ALA A 213 -21.41 12.27 8.47
N PHE A 214 -20.65 12.78 7.50
CA PHE A 214 -19.20 12.56 7.45
C PHE A 214 -18.45 13.21 8.61
N THR A 215 -18.86 14.40 9.07
CA THR A 215 -18.31 15.03 10.27
C THR A 215 -18.51 14.13 11.48
N ARG A 216 -19.71 13.56 11.66
CA ARG A 216 -19.98 12.61 12.75
C ARG A 216 -19.14 11.33 12.64
N ALA A 217 -18.92 10.82 11.43
CA ALA A 217 -18.00 9.70 11.21
C ALA A 217 -16.56 10.04 11.61
N ILE A 218 -16.06 11.24 11.27
CA ILE A 218 -14.71 11.70 11.63
C ILE A 218 -14.56 11.87 13.14
N GLU A 219 -15.58 12.37 13.86
CA GLU A 219 -15.55 12.44 15.32
C GLU A 219 -15.33 11.07 15.97
N LEU A 220 -15.93 10.01 15.38
CA LEU A 220 -15.79 8.62 15.84
C LEU A 220 -14.48 7.98 15.37
N ALA A 221 -13.93 8.40 14.22
CA ALA A 221 -12.70 7.88 13.62
C ALA A 221 -11.77 9.02 13.13
N PRO A 222 -11.08 9.73 14.05
CA PRO A 222 -10.44 11.03 13.78
C PRO A 222 -9.13 10.98 12.99
N ARG A 223 -8.69 9.80 12.52
CA ARG A 223 -7.44 9.63 11.76
C ARG A 223 -7.66 8.89 10.44
N SER A 224 -8.85 9.02 9.86
CA SER A 224 -9.17 8.35 8.59
C SER A 224 -8.98 9.30 7.42
N ALA A 225 -7.95 9.05 6.60
CA ALA A 225 -7.73 9.81 5.36
C ALA A 225 -8.95 9.71 4.41
N ARG A 226 -9.55 8.52 4.33
CA ARG A 226 -10.75 8.27 3.52
C ARG A 226 -11.93 9.13 3.93
N LEU A 227 -12.14 9.37 5.23
CA LEU A 227 -13.23 10.23 5.70
C LEU A 227 -12.98 11.70 5.38
N GLU A 228 -11.75 12.15 5.58
CA GLU A 228 -11.33 13.51 5.20
C GLU A 228 -11.52 13.75 3.69
N ILE A 229 -11.20 12.77 2.84
CA ILE A 229 -11.48 12.84 1.39
C ILE A 229 -12.99 12.95 1.12
N ARG A 230 -13.83 12.13 1.77
CA ARG A 230 -15.29 12.17 1.57
C ARG A 230 -15.89 13.50 1.99
N LEU A 231 -15.44 14.06 3.12
CA LEU A 231 -15.85 15.36 3.59
C LEU A 231 -15.39 16.47 2.64
N GLY A 232 -14.14 16.44 2.19
CA GLY A 232 -13.61 17.36 1.19
C GLY A 232 -14.40 17.33 -0.12
N ASN A 233 -14.74 16.14 -0.63
CA ASN A 233 -15.56 15.99 -1.84
C ASN A 233 -16.96 16.58 -1.67
N ALA A 234 -17.60 16.40 -0.50
CA ALA A 234 -18.90 17.00 -0.23
C ALA A 234 -18.83 18.54 -0.17
N HIS A 235 -17.76 19.11 0.41
CA HIS A 235 -17.51 20.55 0.37
C HIS A 235 -17.23 21.07 -1.05
N LEU A 236 -16.48 20.32 -1.88
CA LEU A 236 -16.30 20.66 -3.30
C LEU A 236 -17.63 20.72 -4.06
N ALA A 237 -18.53 19.77 -3.80
CA ALA A 237 -19.85 19.74 -4.44
C ALA A 237 -20.71 20.97 -4.11
N LEU A 238 -20.45 21.61 -2.96
CA LEU A 238 -21.04 22.90 -2.57
C LEU A 238 -20.28 24.14 -3.10
N GLY A 239 -19.21 23.94 -3.86
CA GLY A 239 -18.33 25.02 -4.33
C GLY A 239 -17.42 25.60 -3.25
N GLN A 240 -17.34 24.97 -2.06
CA GLN A 240 -16.51 25.42 -0.94
C GLN A 240 -15.07 24.90 -1.10
N ARG A 241 -14.40 25.35 -2.16
CA ARG A 241 -13.11 24.81 -2.61
C ARG A 241 -12.01 24.92 -1.56
N ASP A 242 -11.90 26.05 -0.87
CA ASP A 242 -10.84 26.26 0.13
C ASP A 242 -10.98 25.30 1.32
N VAL A 243 -12.22 25.08 1.78
CA VAL A 243 -12.52 24.13 2.86
C VAL A 243 -12.18 22.70 2.43
N ALA A 244 -12.52 22.33 1.19
CA ALA A 244 -12.17 21.02 0.66
C ALA A 244 -10.66 20.78 0.58
N LEU A 245 -9.88 21.79 0.13
CA LEU A 245 -8.43 21.70 0.09
C LEU A 245 -7.83 21.44 1.47
N ASP A 246 -8.38 22.04 2.53
CA ASP A 246 -7.92 21.78 3.90
C ASP A 246 -8.21 20.34 4.34
N HIS A 247 -9.37 19.78 3.98
CA HIS A 247 -9.69 18.38 4.23
C HIS A 247 -8.77 17.43 3.46
N PHE A 248 -8.48 17.69 2.17
CA PHE A 248 -7.54 16.86 1.42
C PHE A 248 -6.10 16.94 1.94
N ARG A 249 -5.68 18.10 2.47
CA ARG A 249 -4.39 18.22 3.17
C ARG A 249 -4.37 17.39 4.46
N LYS A 250 -5.45 17.37 5.24
CA LYS A 250 -5.58 16.49 6.41
C LYS A 250 -5.54 15.01 6.04
N ALA A 251 -6.22 14.63 4.96
CA ALA A 251 -6.18 13.26 4.44
C ALA A 251 -4.73 12.84 4.12
N LEU A 252 -3.99 13.69 3.42
CA LEU A 252 -2.58 13.46 3.12
C LEU A 252 -1.69 13.49 4.38
N ALA A 253 -2.04 14.26 5.41
CA ALA A 253 -1.30 14.24 6.68
C ALA A 253 -1.50 12.92 7.45
N HIS A 254 -2.68 12.31 7.36
CA HIS A 254 -2.96 11.00 7.96
C HIS A 254 -2.29 9.86 7.20
N GLU A 255 -2.36 9.90 5.86
CA GLU A 255 -1.74 8.91 4.99
C GLU A 255 -0.89 9.61 3.91
N PRO A 256 0.38 9.91 4.21
CA PRO A 256 1.25 10.70 3.34
C PRO A 256 1.45 10.14 1.94
N ASP A 257 1.40 8.82 1.80
CA ASP A 257 1.63 8.15 0.53
C ASP A 257 0.32 7.71 -0.14
N SER A 258 -0.85 8.06 0.39
CA SER A 258 -2.15 7.68 -0.19
C SER A 258 -2.32 8.26 -1.60
N LEU A 259 -2.37 7.37 -2.61
CA LEU A 259 -2.61 7.73 -4.00
C LEU A 259 -3.89 8.56 -4.18
N GLU A 260 -4.99 8.14 -3.53
CA GLU A 260 -6.27 8.84 -3.62
C GLU A 260 -6.13 10.28 -3.08
N SER A 261 -5.49 10.46 -1.92
CA SER A 261 -5.24 11.77 -1.31
C SER A 261 -4.41 12.68 -2.21
N LEU A 262 -3.34 12.14 -2.81
CA LEU A 262 -2.48 12.87 -3.74
C LEU A 262 -3.22 13.31 -5.00
N LEU A 263 -4.05 12.43 -5.56
CA LEU A 263 -4.82 12.71 -6.77
C LEU A 263 -5.92 13.73 -6.53
N VAL A 264 -6.72 13.60 -5.46
CA VAL A 264 -7.79 14.57 -5.16
C VAL A 264 -7.20 15.94 -4.84
N LEU A 265 -6.15 16.01 -4.02
CA LEU A 265 -5.50 17.29 -3.71
C LEU A 265 -4.86 17.91 -4.96
N GLY A 266 -4.14 17.11 -5.75
CA GLY A 266 -3.49 17.56 -6.99
C GLY A 266 -4.50 18.12 -8.01
N ARG A 267 -5.60 17.40 -8.25
CA ARG A 267 -6.68 17.86 -9.15
C ARG A 267 -7.33 19.14 -8.65
N THR A 268 -7.71 19.19 -7.37
CA THR A 268 -8.37 20.37 -6.82
C THR A 268 -7.45 21.60 -6.82
N LEU A 269 -6.15 21.44 -6.56
CA LEU A 269 -5.17 22.53 -6.67
C LEU A 269 -4.99 22.99 -8.12
N HIS A 270 -4.99 22.07 -9.08
CA HIS A 270 -4.90 22.40 -10.50
C HIS A 270 -6.13 23.21 -10.95
N GLU A 271 -7.33 22.76 -10.60
CA GLU A 271 -8.59 23.48 -10.86
C GLU A 271 -8.69 24.83 -10.13
N ALA A 272 -7.99 24.98 -9.01
CA ALA A 272 -7.87 26.24 -8.28
C ALA A 272 -6.83 27.19 -8.89
N GLU A 273 -6.20 26.83 -10.01
CA GLU A 273 -5.07 27.54 -10.64
C GLU A 273 -3.84 27.70 -9.72
N GLN A 274 -3.75 26.90 -8.65
CA GLN A 274 -2.58 26.84 -7.76
C GLN A 274 -1.51 25.90 -8.35
N LEU A 275 -1.05 26.24 -9.56
CA LEU A 275 -0.24 25.36 -10.42
C LEU A 275 1.04 24.87 -9.75
N GLN A 276 1.73 25.71 -8.99
CA GLN A 276 2.97 25.30 -8.31
C GLN A 276 2.72 24.27 -7.21
N ALA A 277 1.68 24.48 -6.40
CA ALA A 277 1.30 23.53 -5.37
C ALA A 277 0.81 22.20 -5.98
N ALA A 278 -0.01 22.28 -7.04
CA ALA A 278 -0.47 21.11 -7.79
C ALA A 278 0.72 20.30 -8.34
N ARG A 279 1.70 20.97 -8.98
CA ARG A 279 2.91 20.33 -9.48
C ARG A 279 3.70 19.62 -8.39
N GLY A 280 3.87 20.23 -7.21
CA GLY A 280 4.58 19.60 -6.09
C GLY A 280 3.91 18.30 -5.62
N VAL A 281 2.58 18.31 -5.49
CA VAL A 281 1.80 17.12 -5.09
C VAL A 281 1.87 16.03 -6.16
N VAL A 282 1.70 16.40 -7.44
CA VAL A 282 1.70 15.45 -8.56
C VAL A 282 3.08 14.87 -8.80
N GLN A 283 4.17 15.64 -8.63
CA GLN A 283 5.54 15.11 -8.65
C GLN A 283 5.76 14.04 -7.58
N ARG A 284 5.17 14.20 -6.40
CA ARG A 284 5.19 13.15 -5.37
C ARG A 284 4.41 11.92 -5.82
N ALA A 285 3.23 12.10 -6.41
CA ALA A 285 2.44 10.99 -6.96
C ALA A 285 3.22 10.23 -8.05
N ILE A 286 3.91 10.93 -8.96
CA ILE A 286 4.76 10.30 -10.00
C ILE A 286 5.88 9.45 -9.38
N ARG A 287 6.52 9.94 -8.30
CA ARG A 287 7.59 9.18 -7.62
C ARG A 287 7.10 7.90 -6.95
N LEU A 288 5.90 7.94 -6.37
CA LEU A 288 5.33 6.80 -5.62
C LEU A 288 4.58 5.82 -6.54
N TYR A 289 3.98 6.32 -7.62
CA TYR A 289 3.07 5.60 -8.50
C TYR A 289 3.34 5.92 -9.98
N PRO A 290 4.57 5.62 -10.49
CA PRO A 290 5.02 6.07 -11.81
C PRO A 290 4.22 5.51 -12.99
N GLU A 291 3.53 4.39 -12.82
CA GLU A 291 2.76 3.69 -13.86
C GLU A 291 1.24 3.80 -13.64
N HIS A 292 0.78 4.65 -12.71
CA HIS A 292 -0.66 4.78 -12.45
C HIS A 292 -1.33 5.68 -13.50
N PRO A 293 -2.34 5.20 -14.25
CA PRO A 293 -2.93 5.96 -15.36
C PRO A 293 -3.47 7.34 -14.98
N GLU A 294 -4.11 7.47 -13.80
CA GLU A 294 -4.61 8.77 -13.34
C GLU A 294 -3.48 9.75 -12.97
N VAL A 295 -2.35 9.24 -12.48
CA VAL A 295 -1.19 10.08 -12.15
C VAL A 295 -0.56 10.61 -13.42
N GLU A 296 -0.42 9.74 -14.43
CA GLU A 296 0.07 10.13 -15.75
C GLU A 296 -0.84 11.17 -16.41
N ALA A 297 -2.15 10.93 -16.43
CA ALA A 297 -3.11 11.87 -17.00
C ALA A 297 -3.04 13.25 -16.32
N LEU A 298 -2.99 13.30 -14.99
CA LEU A 298 -2.85 14.56 -14.25
C LEU A 298 -1.48 15.22 -14.47
N ALA A 299 -0.41 14.44 -14.55
CA ALA A 299 0.93 14.94 -14.86
C ALA A 299 0.99 15.62 -16.23
N GLN A 300 0.36 15.01 -17.25
CA GLN A 300 0.26 15.58 -18.59
C GLN A 300 -0.47 16.93 -18.59
N THR A 301 -1.57 17.08 -17.84
CA THR A 301 -2.28 18.39 -17.73
C THR A 301 -1.45 19.49 -17.08
N LEU A 302 -0.37 19.14 -16.37
CA LEU A 302 0.52 20.06 -15.67
C LEU A 302 1.88 20.24 -16.37
N ASP A 303 2.05 19.68 -17.58
CA ASP A 303 3.30 19.60 -18.33
C ASP A 303 4.46 18.97 -17.53
N LEU A 304 4.14 17.98 -16.70
CA LEU A 304 5.13 17.20 -15.95
C LEU A 304 5.50 15.94 -16.72
N VAL A 305 6.80 15.70 -16.91
CA VAL A 305 7.30 14.47 -17.54
C VAL A 305 7.18 13.32 -16.53
N PRO A 306 6.38 12.26 -16.80
CA PRO A 306 6.39 11.06 -15.99
C PRO A 306 7.78 10.43 -16.01
N VAL A 307 8.29 10.00 -14.86
CA VAL A 307 9.66 9.45 -14.72
C VAL A 307 9.88 8.17 -15.58
N GLY A 308 8.82 7.56 -16.13
CA GLY A 308 8.87 6.40 -17.02
C GLY A 308 8.67 6.67 -18.52
N ALA A 309 8.41 7.91 -18.95
CA ALA A 309 8.05 8.24 -20.33
C ALA A 309 9.15 9.01 -21.09
N ALA A 310 10.39 8.53 -21.03
CA ALA A 310 11.29 8.80 -22.16
C ALA A 310 10.86 7.85 -23.29
N PRO A 311 10.33 8.33 -24.44
CA PRO A 311 10.09 7.47 -25.57
C PRO A 311 11.44 6.86 -25.98
N HIS A 312 11.52 5.53 -26.00
CA HIS A 312 12.70 4.83 -26.50
C HIS A 312 13.00 5.13 -27.98
N ASP A 313 12.05 5.73 -28.71
CA ASP A 313 12.19 6.08 -30.11
C ASP A 313 11.68 7.50 -30.40
N ALA A 314 12.57 8.50 -30.26
CA ALA A 314 12.62 9.73 -31.08
C ALA A 314 13.54 10.80 -30.45
N PHE A 315 14.79 10.46 -30.15
CA PHE A 315 15.85 11.48 -30.09
C PHE A 315 16.86 11.16 -31.19
N THR A 316 16.53 11.55 -32.42
CA THR A 316 17.56 11.71 -33.43
C THR A 316 18.43 12.90 -33.01
N PRO A 317 19.74 12.74 -32.83
CA PRO A 317 20.59 13.84 -32.40
C PRO A 317 20.61 14.90 -33.50
N ARG A 318 19.90 16.02 -33.27
CA ARG A 318 20.14 17.25 -34.01
C ARG A 318 21.43 17.84 -33.47
N GLY A 319 22.37 18.11 -34.38
CA GLY A 319 23.75 18.46 -34.06
C GLY A 319 23.92 19.72 -33.19
N PRO A 320 25.17 20.03 -32.81
CA PRO A 320 25.52 20.98 -31.75
C PRO A 320 24.88 22.37 -31.86
N ALA A 321 24.57 22.83 -33.07
CA ALA A 321 23.99 24.14 -33.33
C ALA A 321 22.52 24.31 -32.88
N ALA A 322 21.77 23.23 -32.65
CA ALA A 322 20.40 23.31 -32.15
C ALA A 322 20.33 23.53 -30.63
N LEU A 323 21.36 23.13 -29.88
CA LEU A 323 21.40 23.19 -28.41
C LEU A 323 21.64 24.62 -27.88
N GLU A 324 22.33 25.46 -28.65
CA GLU A 324 22.56 26.87 -28.30
C GLU A 324 21.31 27.75 -28.46
N ALA A 325 20.32 27.33 -29.27
CA ALA A 325 19.09 28.09 -29.49
C ALA A 325 18.04 27.87 -28.39
N ASP A 326 17.99 26.69 -27.77
CA ASP A 326 17.01 26.34 -26.74
C ASP A 326 17.36 26.90 -25.34
N THR A 327 18.63 27.15 -25.07
CA THR A 327 19.09 27.78 -23.81
C THR A 327 18.76 29.28 -23.73
N ALA A 328 18.43 29.93 -24.87
CA ALA A 328 18.06 31.34 -24.91
C ALA A 328 16.58 31.62 -24.53
N ARG A 329 15.76 30.60 -24.25
CA ARG A 329 14.30 30.74 -24.04
C ARG A 329 13.82 30.83 -22.58
N PHE A 330 14.70 30.68 -21.58
CA PHE A 330 14.30 30.68 -20.16
C PHE A 330 15.06 31.74 -19.34
N PRO A 331 14.44 32.87 -18.97
CA PRO A 331 15.01 33.79 -17.99
C PRO A 331 14.78 33.27 -16.55
N VAL A 332 15.85 33.33 -15.76
CA VAL A 332 16.04 32.87 -14.36
C VAL A 332 15.53 33.80 -13.20
N PRO A 333 14.89 34.98 -13.38
CA PRO A 333 14.62 35.89 -12.24
C PRO A 333 13.78 35.34 -11.08
N ASP A 334 12.82 34.44 -11.31
CA ASP A 334 11.82 34.08 -10.29
C ASP A 334 12.33 33.12 -9.19
N LEU A 335 13.47 32.45 -9.41
CA LEU A 335 14.07 31.52 -8.44
C LEU A 335 14.72 32.27 -7.24
N LEU A 336 15.22 33.48 -7.48
CA LEU A 336 15.84 34.30 -6.45
C LEU A 336 14.78 34.95 -5.54
N ASP A 337 13.63 35.34 -6.08
CA ASP A 337 12.49 35.83 -5.29
C ASP A 337 11.83 34.71 -4.46
N PHE A 338 11.88 33.46 -4.94
CA PHE A 338 11.40 32.30 -4.19
C PHE A 338 12.26 32.00 -2.96
N LEU A 339 13.59 32.04 -3.10
CA LEU A 339 14.55 31.80 -2.02
C LEU A 339 14.65 32.97 -1.03
N ALA A 340 14.43 34.21 -1.48
CA ALA A 340 14.41 35.38 -0.60
C ALA A 340 13.18 35.43 0.32
N ASN A 341 12.04 34.87 -0.12
CA ASN A 341 10.77 34.92 0.62
C ASN A 341 10.48 33.69 1.50
N HIS A 342 11.24 32.61 1.38
CA HIS A 342 11.09 31.41 2.20
C HIS A 342 12.31 31.24 3.13
N ARG A 343 12.19 31.75 4.37
CA ARG A 343 13.17 31.53 5.44
C ARG A 343 13.29 30.03 5.73
N VAL A 344 14.31 29.40 5.16
CA VAL A 344 14.74 28.05 5.56
C VAL A 344 15.60 28.21 6.82
N ASP A 345 14.95 28.20 7.98
CA ASP A 345 15.59 28.28 9.28
C ASP A 345 16.34 26.96 9.57
N GLY A 346 17.66 27.05 9.75
CA GLY A 346 18.48 25.91 10.14
C GLY A 346 19.95 26.07 9.80
N LEU A 347 20.62 27.10 10.32
CA LEU A 347 22.08 27.12 10.44
C LEU A 347 22.47 27.97 11.64
N LEU A 348 23.14 27.34 12.60
CA LEU A 348 23.69 27.92 13.83
C LEU A 348 24.56 29.15 13.52
N GLU A 349 24.29 30.27 14.19
CA GLU A 349 25.21 31.40 14.32
C GLU A 349 26.38 30.99 15.24
N VAL A 350 27.61 31.18 14.76
CA VAL A 350 28.80 31.30 15.59
C VAL A 350 29.57 32.53 15.12
N GLU A 351 29.60 33.55 15.98
CA GLU A 351 30.43 34.75 15.86
C GLU A 351 31.91 34.41 16.12
N GLY A 352 32.81 34.87 15.25
CA GLY A 352 34.26 34.82 15.49
C GLY A 352 35.08 34.85 14.20
N GLU A 353 35.91 35.88 14.04
CA GLU A 353 36.79 36.08 12.88
C GLU A 353 37.83 34.95 12.72
N GLY A 354 37.72 34.17 11.64
CA GLY A 354 38.70 33.15 11.24
C GLY A 354 38.17 32.28 10.09
N GLU A 355 38.95 32.17 9.00
CA GLU A 355 38.58 31.44 7.78
C GLU A 355 38.13 29.99 8.06
N VAL A 356 36.88 29.66 7.70
CA VAL A 356 36.34 28.29 7.73
C VAL A 356 36.51 27.66 6.35
N ASN A 357 37.30 26.59 6.30
CA ASN A 357 37.43 25.66 5.16
C ASN A 357 36.07 25.01 4.86
N LYS A 358 35.44 25.42 3.75
CA LYS A 358 34.21 24.82 3.21
C LYS A 358 34.57 23.74 2.18
N GLY A 359 34.33 22.49 2.52
CA GLY A 359 34.52 21.35 1.63
C GLY A 359 33.39 21.23 0.60
N ALA A 360 33.81 21.22 -0.67
CA ALA A 360 33.10 20.86 -1.90
C ALA A 360 31.93 21.76 -2.35
N PHE A 361 31.99 22.19 -3.61
CA PHE A 361 31.02 22.98 -4.39
C PHE A 361 31.13 24.50 -4.25
N ALA A 362 31.40 25.16 -5.39
CA ALA A 362 31.26 26.59 -5.56
C ALA A 362 30.38 26.87 -6.79
N LEU A 363 29.50 27.85 -6.66
CA LEU A 363 28.58 28.27 -7.72
C LEU A 363 29.25 29.33 -8.61
N ARG A 364 29.25 29.07 -9.91
CA ARG A 364 29.63 30.06 -10.93
C ARG A 364 28.66 29.96 -12.10
N ASP A 365 28.06 31.08 -12.47
CA ASP A 365 27.08 31.20 -13.56
C ASP A 365 25.90 30.21 -13.45
N GLY A 366 25.36 30.03 -12.24
CA GLY A 366 24.12 29.28 -12.00
C GLY A 366 24.25 27.75 -12.04
N LEU A 367 25.46 27.19 -12.19
CA LEU A 367 25.71 25.75 -12.11
C LEU A 367 26.57 25.41 -10.88
N LEU A 368 26.26 24.26 -10.25
CA LEU A 368 27.04 23.66 -9.19
C LEU A 368 28.31 23.06 -9.81
N VAL A 369 29.45 23.75 -9.71
CA VAL A 369 30.72 23.29 -10.27
C VAL A 369 31.60 22.75 -9.14
N ALA A 370 32.07 21.51 -9.28
CA ALA A 370 33.13 20.97 -8.44
C ALA A 370 34.39 21.84 -8.61
N ALA A 371 34.85 22.47 -7.53
CA ALA A 371 36.01 23.34 -7.58
C ALA A 371 37.25 22.56 -8.00
N ARG A 372 37.92 23.08 -9.04
CA ARG A 372 39.14 22.57 -9.67
C ARG A 372 40.20 22.25 -8.62
N VAL A 373 40.42 20.97 -8.34
CA VAL A 373 41.61 20.51 -7.61
C VAL A 373 42.78 20.54 -8.61
N PRO A 374 43.87 21.28 -8.35
CA PRO A 374 45.04 21.25 -9.22
C PRO A 374 45.61 19.83 -9.24
N GLY A 375 45.63 19.19 -10.42
CA GLY A 375 46.20 17.86 -10.62
C GLY A 375 45.31 16.86 -11.35
N VAL A 376 44.01 17.15 -11.56
CA VAL A 376 43.10 16.20 -12.21
C VAL A 376 42.39 16.83 -13.42
N ALA A 377 43.00 16.65 -14.59
CA ALA A 377 42.32 16.51 -15.89
C ALA A 377 43.30 15.92 -16.94
N PRO A 378 42.87 15.05 -17.89
CA PRO A 378 41.56 14.39 -18.01
C PRO A 378 41.62 12.89 -18.39
N LEU A 379 40.88 12.03 -17.66
CA LEU A 379 40.45 10.71 -18.15
C LEU A 379 39.48 10.81 -19.35
N TRP A 380 38.88 11.98 -19.57
CA TRP A 380 38.05 12.28 -20.74
C TRP A 380 38.84 12.44 -22.05
N SER A 381 40.14 12.76 -22.02
CA SER A 381 40.97 12.88 -23.24
C SER A 381 41.30 11.53 -23.87
N TRP A 382 41.21 10.44 -23.12
CA TRP A 382 41.50 9.09 -23.62
C TRP A 382 40.30 8.43 -24.30
N LEU A 383 39.09 8.92 -24.03
CA LEU A 383 37.82 8.36 -24.52
C LEU A 383 37.35 8.97 -25.86
N VAL A 384 37.92 10.11 -26.27
CA VAL A 384 37.49 10.86 -27.47
C VAL A 384 38.34 10.52 -28.71
N GLU A 385 39.52 9.90 -28.56
CA GLU A 385 40.37 9.49 -29.69
C GLU A 385 39.98 8.11 -30.27
N GLY A 386 38.74 8.01 -30.74
CA GLY A 386 38.39 7.35 -32.01
C GLY A 386 38.99 5.98 -32.35
N ARG A 387 38.71 4.95 -31.55
CA ARG A 387 38.57 3.56 -32.06
C ARG A 387 37.29 2.94 -31.54
N ALA A 388 36.19 3.39 -32.12
CA ALA A 388 34.92 2.70 -32.05
C ALA A 388 34.97 1.50 -33.00
N GLU A 389 34.85 0.31 -32.43
CA GLU A 389 34.03 -0.76 -33.02
C GLU A 389 33.76 -1.80 -31.92
N ALA A 390 32.47 -1.99 -31.63
CA ALA A 390 31.87 -2.87 -30.63
C ALA A 390 31.92 -2.41 -29.17
N LEU A 391 30.94 -1.60 -28.75
CA LEU A 391 30.37 -1.73 -27.41
C LEU A 391 28.94 -1.17 -27.36
N ASP A 392 28.03 -1.89 -27.98
CA ASP A 392 26.59 -1.73 -27.76
C ASP A 392 26.15 -2.94 -26.94
N ALA A 393 26.01 -2.78 -25.61
CA ALA A 393 25.24 -3.63 -24.69
C ALA A 393 25.39 -3.28 -23.18
N GLU A 394 26.40 -2.53 -22.72
CA GLU A 394 26.73 -2.46 -21.28
C GLU A 394 26.82 -1.05 -20.69
N ILE A 395 25.68 -0.35 -20.56
CA ILE A 395 25.57 0.84 -19.69
C ILE A 395 24.49 0.62 -18.61
N ARG A 396 24.45 -0.57 -18.03
CA ARG A 396 23.88 -0.78 -16.69
C ARG A 396 24.89 -1.64 -15.92
N ALA A 397 25.26 -1.19 -14.71
CA ALA A 397 26.18 -1.81 -13.73
C ALA A 397 27.72 -1.59 -13.80
N LEU A 398 28.31 -0.95 -14.82
CA LEU A 398 29.78 -1.04 -15.00
C LEU A 398 30.76 -0.07 -14.27
N PRO A 399 30.41 1.06 -13.64
CA PRO A 399 31.46 1.93 -13.06
C PRO A 399 32.25 1.25 -11.92
N CYS A 400 31.53 0.47 -11.10
CA CYS A 400 32.09 -0.18 -9.92
C CYS A 400 32.83 -1.49 -10.26
N LEU A 401 32.25 -2.32 -11.14
CA LEU A 401 32.84 -3.58 -11.59
C LEU A 401 34.11 -3.36 -12.41
N ASN A 402 34.17 -2.30 -13.24
CA ASN A 402 35.36 -1.94 -14.01
C ASN A 402 36.52 -1.47 -13.12
N LEU A 403 36.23 -0.76 -12.03
CA LEU A 403 37.24 -0.36 -11.05
C LEU A 403 37.80 -1.59 -10.32
N ALA A 404 36.94 -2.51 -9.89
CA ALA A 404 37.33 -3.75 -9.21
C ALA A 404 38.20 -4.66 -10.09
N ALA A 405 37.82 -4.82 -11.37
CA ALA A 405 38.55 -5.63 -12.34
C ALA A 405 39.90 -5.00 -12.71
N ALA A 406 39.96 -3.67 -12.87
CA ALA A 406 41.20 -2.94 -13.13
C ALA A 406 42.20 -3.02 -11.96
N LEU A 407 41.70 -3.06 -10.72
CA LEU A 407 42.52 -3.22 -9.51
C LEU A 407 43.04 -4.65 -9.34
N ARG A 408 42.23 -5.68 -9.67
CA ARG A 408 42.65 -7.09 -9.63
C ARG A 408 43.67 -7.43 -10.73
N ALA A 409 43.52 -6.86 -11.93
CA ALA A 409 44.44 -7.08 -13.05
C ALA A 409 45.87 -6.52 -12.81
N ARG A 410 46.05 -5.64 -11.81
CA ARG A 410 47.34 -5.05 -11.43
C ARG A 410 48.05 -5.74 -10.26
N GLY A 411 47.54 -6.88 -9.78
CA GLY A 411 48.29 -7.77 -8.89
C GLY A 411 48.22 -7.45 -7.39
N GLY A 412 47.19 -6.72 -6.93
CA GLY A 412 46.91 -6.52 -5.50
C GLY A 412 46.82 -5.06 -5.08
N LEU A 413 46.00 -4.79 -4.05
CA LEU A 413 45.73 -3.47 -3.48
C LEU A 413 46.76 -3.15 -2.39
N GLU A 414 47.90 -2.58 -2.77
CA GLU A 414 48.74 -1.86 -1.81
C GLU A 414 48.06 -0.50 -1.49
N PRO A 415 47.81 -0.15 -0.21
CA PRO A 415 47.02 1.04 0.19
C PRO A 415 47.56 2.36 -0.36
N THR A 416 48.87 2.43 -0.62
CA THR A 416 49.55 3.57 -1.22
C THR A 416 49.12 3.85 -2.66
N ALA A 417 48.76 2.82 -3.45
CA ALA A 417 48.33 2.98 -4.84
C ALA A 417 46.92 3.57 -4.96
N LEU A 418 46.04 3.32 -3.97
CA LEU A 418 44.70 3.91 -3.92
C LEU A 418 44.74 5.37 -3.45
N GLU A 419 45.58 5.68 -2.45
CA GLU A 419 45.85 7.08 -2.04
C GLU A 419 46.52 7.88 -3.17
N GLU A 420 47.41 7.27 -3.98
CA GLU A 420 48.03 7.92 -5.15
C GLU A 420 47.05 8.13 -6.32
N ALA A 421 46.14 7.17 -6.57
CA ALA A 421 45.23 7.25 -7.71
C ALA A 421 44.07 8.24 -7.51
N VAL A 422 43.57 8.39 -6.28
CA VAL A 422 42.35 9.17 -6.01
C VAL A 422 42.54 10.24 -4.91
N GLY A 423 43.69 10.24 -4.23
CA GLY A 423 43.94 11.14 -3.11
C GLY A 423 43.11 10.81 -1.85
N ARG A 424 43.54 11.33 -0.69
CA ARG A 424 42.80 11.18 0.59
C ARG A 424 41.34 11.62 0.52
N GLN A 425 41.04 12.60 -0.32
CA GLN A 425 39.68 13.11 -0.53
C GLN A 425 38.82 12.20 -1.41
N GLY A 426 39.42 11.47 -2.37
CA GLY A 426 38.73 10.46 -3.17
C GLY A 426 38.35 9.23 -2.37
N VAL A 427 39.21 8.83 -1.41
CA VAL A 427 38.91 7.76 -0.45
C VAL A 427 37.73 8.15 0.45
N ALA A 428 37.66 9.40 0.92
CA ALA A 428 36.53 9.90 1.73
C ALA A 428 35.21 9.97 0.94
N ALA A 429 35.25 10.33 -0.34
CA ALA A 429 34.05 10.34 -1.20
C ALA A 429 33.51 8.94 -1.48
N LEU A 430 34.39 7.96 -1.67
CA LEU A 430 34.02 6.55 -1.81
C LEU A 430 33.40 6.00 -0.51
N LEU A 431 33.97 6.34 0.64
CA LEU A 431 33.43 6.01 1.97
C LEU A 431 32.03 6.63 2.21
N ALA A 432 31.82 7.88 1.79
CA ALA A 432 30.53 8.56 1.90
C ALA A 432 29.44 7.92 1.00
N MET A 433 29.82 7.44 -0.19
CA MET A 433 28.92 6.64 -1.04
C MET A 433 28.58 5.28 -0.41
N MET A 434 29.48 4.69 0.38
CA MET A 434 29.21 3.46 1.12
C MET A 434 28.29 3.63 2.33
N ALA A 435 28.13 4.85 2.88
CA ALA A 435 27.26 5.12 4.03
C ALA A 435 25.76 5.22 3.66
N TRP A 436 25.41 5.12 2.37
CA TRP A 436 24.02 5.10 1.92
C TRP A 436 23.39 3.71 2.16
N PRO A 437 22.20 3.62 2.79
CA PRO A 437 21.54 2.33 2.99
C PRO A 437 21.05 1.77 1.65
N PRO A 438 21.10 0.44 1.43
CA PRO A 438 20.62 -0.13 0.18
C PRO A 438 19.10 0.06 0.07
N VAL A 439 18.66 0.55 -1.08
CA VAL A 439 17.25 0.44 -1.49
C VAL A 439 16.96 -1.06 -1.61
N ARG A 440 16.12 -1.60 -0.72
CA ARG A 440 15.65 -2.99 -0.81
C ARG A 440 14.81 -3.15 -2.08
N ALA A 441 15.39 -3.65 -3.16
CA ALA A 441 14.64 -4.16 -4.29
C ALA A 441 13.96 -5.47 -3.87
N ARG A 442 12.62 -5.53 -3.93
CA ARG A 442 11.85 -6.78 -3.79
C ARG A 442 12.05 -7.60 -5.06
N TYR A 443 12.67 -8.77 -4.95
CA TYR A 443 12.84 -9.72 -6.05
C TYR A 443 11.51 -10.43 -6.39
N TYR A 444 11.16 -10.47 -7.68
CA TYR A 444 10.20 -11.41 -8.26
C TYR A 444 10.96 -12.44 -9.11
N PRO A 445 10.63 -13.75 -9.05
CA PRO A 445 11.34 -14.77 -9.82
C PRO A 445 10.67 -14.96 -11.19
N GLU A 446 11.39 -14.70 -12.28
CA GLU A 446 11.08 -15.31 -13.58
C GLU A 446 11.98 -16.52 -13.85
N ALA A 447 11.38 -17.52 -14.49
CA ALA A 447 11.92 -18.85 -14.67
C ALA A 447 13.09 -18.89 -15.68
N GLY A 448 14.18 -19.57 -15.31
CA GLY A 448 15.03 -20.25 -16.28
C GLY A 448 16.37 -19.63 -16.69
N GLY A 449 16.92 -18.64 -15.97
CA GLY A 449 18.27 -18.10 -16.21
C GLY A 449 19.23 -18.32 -15.04
N GLN A 450 20.47 -18.75 -15.31
CA GLN A 450 21.52 -18.89 -14.28
C GLN A 450 21.81 -17.56 -13.59
N ARG A 451 21.78 -17.60 -12.25
CA ARG A 451 21.91 -16.48 -11.31
C ARG A 451 23.32 -15.89 -11.26
N ARG A 452 23.45 -14.59 -11.48
CA ARG A 452 24.37 -13.67 -10.78
C ARG A 452 23.65 -12.32 -10.67
N GLY A 453 23.25 -11.95 -9.46
CA GLY A 453 22.49 -10.72 -9.23
C GLY A 453 23.43 -9.51 -9.22
N GLU A 454 22.92 -8.34 -9.63
CA GLU A 454 23.61 -7.05 -9.48
C GLU A 454 24.08 -6.77 -8.03
N ASP A 455 23.45 -7.43 -7.04
CA ASP A 455 23.86 -7.41 -5.64
C ASP A 455 25.23 -8.06 -5.38
N ASP A 456 25.63 -9.09 -6.13
CA ASP A 456 26.91 -9.79 -5.91
C ASP A 456 28.11 -8.87 -6.21
N GLY A 457 27.98 -8.00 -7.21
CA GLY A 457 29.02 -7.03 -7.58
C GLY A 457 29.16 -5.89 -6.57
N ALA A 458 28.05 -5.39 -6.02
CA ALA A 458 28.05 -4.37 -4.98
C ALA A 458 28.57 -4.89 -3.64
N ILE A 459 28.23 -6.14 -3.30
CA ILE A 459 28.73 -6.84 -2.11
C ILE A 459 30.22 -7.17 -2.24
N GLU A 460 30.68 -7.68 -3.39
CA GLU A 460 32.10 -7.93 -3.64
C GLU A 460 32.93 -6.64 -3.58
N LEU A 461 32.44 -5.53 -4.13
CA LEU A 461 33.15 -4.26 -4.08
C LEU A 461 33.28 -3.73 -2.64
N ARG A 462 32.21 -3.84 -1.85
CA ARG A 462 32.21 -3.45 -0.43
C ARG A 462 33.17 -4.30 0.39
N LEU A 463 33.22 -5.62 0.16
CA LEU A 463 34.15 -6.51 0.85
C LEU A 463 35.61 -6.21 0.49
N VAL A 464 35.90 -5.93 -0.78
CA VAL A 464 37.24 -5.54 -1.25
C VAL A 464 37.68 -4.20 -0.66
N LEU A 465 36.76 -3.22 -0.55
CA LEU A 465 37.05 -1.92 0.05
C LEU A 465 37.21 -1.98 1.57
N LEU A 466 36.40 -2.78 2.27
CA LEU A 466 36.52 -3.01 3.71
C LEU A 466 37.85 -3.70 4.08
N GLU A 467 38.29 -4.68 3.29
CA GLU A 467 39.57 -5.33 3.50
C GLU A 467 40.76 -4.39 3.22
N ALA A 468 40.67 -3.53 2.19
CA ALA A 468 41.67 -2.50 1.92
C ALA A 468 41.75 -1.44 3.05
N LEU A 469 40.62 -1.08 3.65
CA LEU A 469 40.56 -0.18 4.80
C LEU A 469 41.13 -0.83 6.07
N ARG A 470 40.84 -2.11 6.30
CA ARG A 470 41.40 -2.90 7.41
C ARG A 470 42.92 -2.97 7.34
N GLN A 471 43.47 -3.24 6.15
CA GLN A 471 44.92 -3.28 5.92
C GLN A 471 45.58 -1.90 6.02
N TRP A 472 44.87 -0.84 5.61
CA TRP A 472 45.32 0.55 5.81
C TRP A 472 45.37 0.92 7.30
N ASP A 473 44.40 0.48 8.10
CA ASP A 473 44.32 0.71 9.55
C ASP A 473 45.45 -0.05 10.30
N GLU A 474 45.68 -1.33 9.95
CA GLU A 474 46.78 -2.15 10.47
C GLU A 474 48.17 -1.55 10.15
N SER A 475 48.33 -0.87 9.02
CA SER A 475 49.60 -0.26 8.59
C SER A 475 49.98 1.02 9.36
N ARG A 476 49.03 1.68 10.05
CA ARG A 476 49.24 2.95 10.76
C ARG A 476 49.10 2.88 12.28
N GLY A 477 48.75 1.71 12.84
CA GLY A 477 48.90 1.40 14.27
C GLY A 477 47.94 2.14 15.22
N THR A 478 46.92 2.82 14.70
CA THR A 478 45.84 3.43 15.50
C THR A 478 44.49 3.02 14.90
N PRO A 479 43.63 2.31 15.64
CA PRO A 479 42.40 1.76 15.06
C PRO A 479 41.35 2.85 14.86
N VAL A 480 40.81 2.97 13.65
CA VAL A 480 39.54 3.70 13.40
C VAL A 480 38.38 2.79 13.77
N GLN A 481 38.24 2.48 15.06
CA GLN A 481 37.13 1.65 15.55
C GLN A 481 35.84 2.42 15.85
N ASP A 482 35.87 3.77 15.89
CA ASP A 482 34.69 4.54 16.32
C ASP A 482 33.84 5.14 15.18
N SER A 483 34.30 5.10 13.93
CA SER A 483 33.57 5.71 12.79
C SER A 483 32.96 4.71 11.80
N LEU A 484 33.15 3.40 12.02
CA LEU A 484 32.70 2.32 11.13
C LEU A 484 31.63 1.39 11.75
N LEU A 485 31.29 1.60 13.03
CA LEU A 485 30.11 1.05 13.71
C LEU A 485 28.93 2.01 13.50
#